data_AF-A0A843IBP8-F1
#
_entry.id   AF-A0A843IBP8-F1
#
_cell.length_a   1.000
_cell.length_b   1.000
_cell.length_c   1.000
_cell.angle_alpha   90.00
_cell.angle_beta   90.00
_cell.angle_gamma   90.00
#
_symmetry.space_group_name_H-M   'P 1'
#
loop_
_entity.id
_entity.type
_entity.pdbx_description
1 polymer ?
#
loop_
_entity_poly.entity_id
_entity_poly.type
_entity_poly.pdbx_seq_one_letter_code
_entity_poly.pdbx_strand_id
1 'polypeptide(L)'
;MTSTYIGNIFFFNKKKEGTEPQKTPENADPSMICKFVVDGSGKKIGESVSIDHDVLIIKSGSLFLGVPLKHVESAEKTLMVKGIFDFTKAYELGEKWRKESYREMKKHEPLEEKSKRF
;
A
#
# COMPACT_ATOMS: atom_id res chain seq x y z
N MET A 1 -16.24 27.11 46.17
CA MET A 1 -15.69 25.93 45.47
C MET A 1 -14.50 26.40 44.66
N THR A 2 -13.29 26.25 45.19
CA THR A 2 -12.04 26.73 44.58
C THR A 2 -11.47 25.65 43.67
N SER A 3 -11.61 25.86 42.35
CA SER A 3 -11.02 24.99 41.34
C SER A 3 -9.53 25.25 41.24
N THR A 4 -8.72 24.32 41.75
CA THR A 4 -7.27 24.27 41.59
C THR A 4 -6.95 23.62 40.25
N TYR A 5 -6.56 24.42 39.26
CA TYR A 5 -6.01 23.90 38.01
C TYR A 5 -4.51 23.64 38.21
N ILE A 6 -4.13 22.38 38.42
CA ILE A 6 -2.76 21.91 38.22
C ILE A 6 -2.74 21.19 36.87
N GLY A 7 -2.47 21.94 35.82
CA GLY A 7 -2.23 21.41 34.48
C GLY A 7 -0.73 21.21 34.26
N ASN A 8 -0.30 19.95 34.26
CA ASN A 8 1.08 19.54 34.05
C ASN A 8 1.62 20.03 32.69
N ILE A 9 2.73 20.76 32.71
CA ILE A 9 3.51 21.07 31.51
C ILE A 9 4.26 19.79 31.11
N PHE A 10 3.79 19.13 30.05
CA PHE A 10 4.52 18.03 29.43
C PHE A 10 5.57 18.58 28.46
N PHE A 11 6.84 18.57 28.86
CA PHE A 11 7.96 18.74 27.95
C PHE A 11 8.20 17.43 27.21
N PHE A 12 7.67 17.29 25.99
CA PHE A 12 8.12 16.24 25.08
C PHE A 12 9.50 16.61 24.55
N ASN A 13 10.52 16.03 25.18
CA ASN A 13 11.89 16.07 24.70
C ASN A 13 11.94 15.36 23.35
N LYS A 14 12.06 16.14 22.25
CA LYS A 14 12.28 15.63 20.90
C LYS A 14 13.63 14.93 20.86
N LYS A 15 13.64 13.63 21.19
CA LYS A 15 14.78 12.76 20.90
C LYS A 15 14.90 12.71 19.38
N LYS A 16 15.99 13.27 18.86
CA LYS A 16 16.44 13.04 17.48
C LYS A 16 16.73 11.54 17.38
N GLU A 17 15.74 10.76 16.97
CA GLU A 17 16.01 9.46 16.38
C GLU A 17 16.65 9.73 15.03
N GLY A 18 17.89 9.26 14.91
CA GLY A 18 18.65 9.35 13.69
C GLY A 18 17.83 8.79 12.54
N THR A 19 18.06 9.34 11.37
CA THR A 19 17.70 8.72 10.11
C THR A 19 18.28 7.32 10.10
N GLU A 20 17.54 6.34 10.61
CA GLU A 20 17.67 4.99 10.11
C GLU A 20 17.41 5.12 8.61
N PRO A 21 18.30 4.63 7.73
CA PRO A 21 17.92 4.49 6.35
C PRO A 21 16.63 3.69 6.36
N GLN A 22 15.54 4.29 5.85
CA GLN A 22 14.35 3.54 5.53
C GLN A 22 14.84 2.30 4.80
N LYS A 23 14.73 1.13 5.44
CA LYS A 23 14.93 -0.14 4.75
C LYS A 23 13.85 -0.15 3.70
N THR A 24 14.18 0.35 2.52
CA THR A 24 13.55 -0.07 1.28
C THR A 24 13.51 -1.59 1.40
N PRO A 25 12.34 -2.24 1.33
CA PRO A 25 12.32 -3.68 1.12
C PRO A 25 12.85 -3.89 -0.28
N GLU A 26 14.17 -3.84 -0.38
CA GLU A 26 14.96 -4.38 -1.46
C GLU A 26 14.60 -5.86 -1.52
N ASN A 27 14.16 -6.29 -2.70
CA ASN A 27 13.67 -7.63 -3.06
C ASN A 27 12.15 -7.87 -2.96
N ALA A 28 11.33 -6.96 -3.53
CA ALA A 28 10.09 -7.44 -4.15
C ALA A 28 10.49 -8.42 -5.27
N ASP A 29 10.20 -9.71 -5.11
CA ASP A 29 10.50 -10.72 -6.13
C ASP A 29 9.77 -10.35 -7.43
N PRO A 30 10.51 -10.03 -8.52
CA PRO A 30 9.92 -9.64 -9.79
C PRO A 30 8.96 -10.70 -10.34
N SER A 31 9.12 -11.96 -9.93
CA SER A 31 8.27 -13.08 -10.34
C SER A 31 6.82 -12.95 -9.84
N MET A 32 6.57 -12.10 -8.84
CA MET A 32 5.25 -11.93 -8.23
C MET A 32 4.36 -10.90 -8.94
N ILE A 33 4.89 -10.08 -9.85
CA ILE A 33 4.12 -9.08 -10.59
C ILE A 33 3.59 -9.68 -11.90
N CYS A 34 2.46 -9.15 -12.41
CA CYS A 34 1.81 -9.63 -13.62
C CYS A 34 1.35 -11.11 -13.53
N LYS A 35 0.93 -11.54 -12.33
CA LYS A 35 0.39 -12.88 -12.07
C LYS A 35 -1.11 -12.80 -11.78
N PHE A 36 -1.86 -13.81 -12.20
CA PHE A 36 -3.23 -13.98 -11.73
C PHE A 36 -3.23 -14.36 -10.25
N VAL A 37 -4.10 -13.71 -9.49
CA VAL A 37 -4.29 -13.99 -8.06
C VAL A 37 -5.62 -14.70 -7.86
N VAL A 38 -5.59 -15.82 -7.15
CA VAL A 38 -6.75 -16.68 -6.86
C VAL A 38 -6.97 -16.85 -5.36
N ASP A 39 -8.20 -17.14 -4.94
CA ASP A 39 -8.50 -17.53 -3.56
C ASP A 39 -8.26 -19.03 -3.32
N GLY A 40 -8.48 -19.49 -2.08
CA GLY A 40 -8.34 -20.90 -1.71
C GLY A 40 -9.31 -21.87 -2.41
N SER A 41 -10.33 -21.38 -3.13
CA SER A 41 -11.20 -22.17 -3.98
C SER A 41 -10.75 -22.21 -5.45
N GLY A 42 -9.70 -21.46 -5.80
CA GLY A 42 -9.22 -21.28 -7.17
C GLY A 42 -9.96 -20.21 -7.95
N LYS A 43 -10.88 -19.46 -7.32
CA LYS A 43 -11.59 -18.36 -7.98
C LYS A 43 -10.64 -17.17 -8.18
N LYS A 44 -10.62 -16.61 -9.39
CA LYS A 44 -9.81 -15.42 -9.70
C LYS A 44 -10.30 -14.21 -8.91
N ILE A 45 -9.38 -13.59 -8.17
CA ILE A 45 -9.55 -12.32 -7.45
C ILE A 45 -9.16 -11.15 -8.37
N GLY A 46 -8.05 -11.28 -9.10
CA GLY A 46 -7.49 -10.20 -9.91
C GLY A 46 -6.09 -10.49 -10.44
N GLU A 47 -5.31 -9.44 -10.65
CA GLU A 47 -3.93 -9.48 -11.15
C GLU A 47 -3.00 -8.67 -10.25
N SER A 48 -1.81 -9.21 -9.95
CA SER A 48 -0.80 -8.49 -9.17
C SER A 48 -0.16 -7.37 -9.99
N VAL A 49 -0.12 -6.17 -9.41
CA VAL A 49 0.38 -4.97 -10.10
C VAL A 49 1.54 -4.29 -9.38
N SER A 50 1.67 -4.51 -8.07
CA SER A 50 2.76 -3.95 -7.28
C SER A 50 2.94 -4.74 -5.99
N ILE A 51 4.07 -4.55 -5.33
CA ILE A 51 4.30 -4.89 -3.93
C ILE A 51 4.67 -3.58 -3.23
N ASP A 52 3.92 -3.23 -2.19
CA ASP A 52 4.21 -2.10 -1.32
C ASP A 52 4.55 -2.63 0.07
N HIS A 53 5.81 -2.52 0.45
CA HIS A 53 6.35 -3.14 1.66
C HIS A 53 6.04 -4.65 1.73
N ASP A 54 5.19 -5.07 2.65
CA ASP A 54 4.76 -6.45 2.85
C ASP A 54 3.36 -6.72 2.29
N VAL A 55 2.85 -5.87 1.40
CA VAL A 55 1.50 -5.95 0.85
C VAL A 55 1.55 -6.15 -0.67
N LEU A 56 0.98 -7.26 -1.13
CA LEU A 56 0.69 -7.49 -2.54
C LEU A 56 -0.49 -6.63 -2.97
N ILE A 57 -0.30 -5.83 -4.01
CA ILE A 57 -1.35 -5.01 -4.61
C ILE A 57 -1.95 -5.76 -5.79
N ILE A 58 -3.27 -5.94 -5.73
CA ILE A 58 -4.07 -6.67 -6.71
C ILE A 58 -5.06 -5.72 -7.37
N LYS A 59 -5.04 -5.65 -8.70
CA LYS A 59 -6.08 -4.98 -9.48
C LYS A 59 -7.26 -5.93 -9.72
N SER A 60 -8.45 -5.52 -9.29
CA SER A 60 -9.70 -6.26 -9.49
C SER A 60 -10.73 -5.33 -10.14
N GLY A 61 -10.85 -5.42 -11.47
CA GLY A 61 -11.66 -4.47 -12.24
C GLY A 61 -11.20 -3.02 -12.04
N SER A 62 -12.09 -2.17 -11.54
CA SER A 62 -11.81 -0.76 -11.20
C SER A 62 -11.19 -0.57 -9.81
N LEU A 63 -11.14 -1.62 -8.98
CA LEU A 63 -10.70 -1.56 -7.59
C LEU A 63 -9.25 -2.04 -7.45
N PHE A 64 -8.64 -1.63 -6.35
CA PHE A 64 -7.34 -2.12 -5.89
C PHE A 64 -7.52 -2.75 -4.51
N LEU A 65 -6.94 -3.93 -4.33
CA LEU A 65 -6.95 -4.70 -3.09
C LEU A 65 -5.51 -4.88 -2.61
N GLY A 66 -5.27 -4.82 -1.31
CA GLY A 66 -4.00 -5.09 -0.67
C GLY A 66 -4.08 -6.37 0.16
N VAL A 67 -3.12 -7.28 -0.03
CA VAL A 67 -3.04 -8.54 0.73
C VAL A 67 -1.65 -8.69 1.33
N PRO A 68 -1.51 -8.88 2.65
CA PRO A 68 -0.21 -9.16 3.26
C PRO A 68 0.46 -10.40 2.64
N LEU A 69 1.74 -10.30 2.29
CA LEU A 69 2.51 -11.37 1.63
C LEU A 69 2.54 -12.66 2.44
N LYS A 70 2.45 -12.59 3.76
CA LYS A 70 2.33 -13.76 4.65
C LYS A 70 1.09 -14.63 4.36
N HIS A 71 0.10 -14.10 3.66
CA HIS A 71 -1.09 -14.82 3.22
C HIS A 71 -1.05 -15.17 1.73
N VAL A 72 0.08 -14.95 1.05
CA VAL A 72 0.23 -15.21 -0.39
C VAL A 72 1.21 -16.36 -0.58
N GLU A 73 0.85 -17.32 -1.42
CA GLU A 73 1.77 -18.35 -1.88
C GLU A 73 1.92 -18.34 -3.39
N SER A 74 3.15 -18.55 -3.84
CA SER A 74 3.45 -18.74 -5.26
C SER A 74 3.11 -20.17 -5.67
N ALA A 75 2.19 -20.30 -6.62
CA ALA A 75 2.03 -21.50 -7.44
C ALA A 75 2.69 -21.24 -8.81
N GLU A 76 2.87 -22.27 -9.63
CA GLU A 76 3.63 -22.17 -10.89
C GLU A 76 3.28 -20.94 -11.74
N LYS A 77 1.98 -20.72 -11.99
CA LYS A 77 1.47 -19.66 -12.88
C LYS A 77 0.64 -18.60 -12.17
N THR A 78 0.31 -18.80 -10.90
CA THR A 78 -0.63 -17.98 -10.14
C THR A 78 -0.13 -17.69 -8.74
N LEU A 79 -0.68 -16.66 -8.11
CA LEU A 79 -0.54 -16.41 -6.68
C LEU A 79 -1.83 -16.84 -5.99
N MET A 80 -1.71 -17.60 -4.89
CA MET A 80 -2.86 -18.04 -4.11
C MET A 80 -2.93 -17.29 -2.79
N VAL A 81 -4.09 -16.70 -2.50
CA VAL A 81 -4.37 -16.08 -1.20
C VAL A 81 -4.92 -17.13 -0.24
N LYS A 82 -4.21 -17.34 0.87
CA LYS A 82 -4.56 -18.29 1.93
C LYS A 82 -5.40 -17.65 3.02
N GLY A 83 -6.19 -18.50 3.68
CA GLY A 83 -6.99 -18.13 4.84
C GLY A 83 -8.28 -17.39 4.48
N ILE A 84 -8.89 -16.75 5.48
CA ILE A 84 -10.12 -15.99 5.30
C ILE A 84 -9.79 -14.66 4.65
N PHE A 85 -10.38 -14.42 3.48
CA PHE A 85 -10.22 -13.17 2.74
C PHE A 85 -11.20 -12.10 3.27
N ASP A 86 -10.71 -11.19 4.10
CA ASP A 86 -11.44 -9.99 4.53
C ASP A 86 -11.41 -8.94 3.41
N PHE A 87 -12.45 -8.94 2.58
CA PHE A 87 -12.55 -8.02 1.44
C PHE A 87 -12.48 -6.54 1.86
N THR A 88 -13.10 -6.18 2.98
CA THR A 88 -13.15 -4.79 3.46
C THR A 88 -11.75 -4.29 3.78
N LYS A 89 -10.97 -5.05 4.57
CA LYS A 89 -9.59 -4.69 4.88
C LYS A 89 -8.69 -4.70 3.65
N ALA A 90 -8.89 -5.67 2.77
CA ALA A 90 -8.13 -5.73 1.52
C ALA A 90 -8.38 -4.48 0.67
N TYR A 91 -9.64 -4.04 0.57
CA TYR A 91 -10.00 -2.81 -0.12
C TYR A 91 -9.39 -1.56 0.52
N GLU A 92 -9.44 -1.43 1.85
CA GLU A 92 -8.83 -0.30 2.57
C GLU A 92 -7.33 -0.17 2.29
N LEU A 93 -6.59 -1.28 2.34
CA LEU A 93 -5.15 -1.30 2.04
C LEU A 93 -4.87 -0.92 0.59
N GLY A 94 -5.61 -1.51 -0.35
CA GLY A 94 -5.43 -1.24 -1.78
C GLY A 94 -5.78 0.20 -2.16
N GLU A 95 -6.84 0.76 -1.59
CA GLU A 95 -7.23 2.15 -1.83
C GLU A 95 -6.26 3.16 -1.23
N LYS A 96 -5.68 2.86 -0.05
CA LYS A 96 -4.61 3.67 0.52
C LYS A 96 -3.43 3.75 -0.45
N TRP A 97 -2.94 2.60 -0.91
CA TRP A 97 -1.85 2.52 -1.89
C TRP A 97 -2.18 3.28 -3.18
N ARG A 98 -3.40 3.14 -3.72
CA ARG A 98 -3.81 3.81 -4.96
C ARG A 98 -3.77 5.33 -4.82
N LYS A 99 -4.30 5.86 -3.72
CA LYS A 99 -4.33 7.31 -3.46
C LYS A 99 -2.92 7.88 -3.34
N GLU A 100 -2.04 7.18 -2.63
CA GLU A 100 -0.64 7.58 -2.47
C GLU A 100 0.10 7.53 -3.81
N SER A 101 -0.04 6.42 -4.55
CA SER A 101 0.57 6.25 -5.87
C SER A 101 0.15 7.36 -6.85
N TYR A 102 -1.15 7.68 -6.90
CA TYR A 102 -1.65 8.74 -7.80
C TYR A 102 -1.22 10.13 -7.36
N ARG A 103 -1.08 10.36 -6.04
CA ARG A 103 -0.54 11.62 -5.52
C ARG A 103 0.91 11.79 -5.96
N GLU A 104 1.74 10.76 -5.87
CA GLU A 104 3.14 10.82 -6.29
C GLU A 104 3.26 11.01 -7.82
N MET A 105 2.45 10.32 -8.62
CA MET A 105 2.41 10.52 -10.08
C MET A 105 2.12 11.98 -10.46
N LYS A 106 1.15 12.62 -9.79
CA LYS A 106 0.78 14.02 -10.06
C LYS A 106 1.87 15.02 -9.71
N LYS A 107 2.74 14.72 -8.73
CA LYS A 107 3.86 15.62 -8.39
C LYS A 107 4.91 15.69 -9.51
N HIS A 108 4.96 14.67 -10.35
CA HIS A 108 5.91 14.54 -11.45
C HIS A 108 5.27 14.77 -12.83
N GLU A 109 4.00 15.20 -12.86
CA GLU A 109 3.35 15.61 -14.10
C GLU A 109 3.98 16.95 -14.54
N PRO A 110 4.61 17.03 -15.72
CA PRO A 110 5.14 18.29 -16.23
C PRO A 110 3.99 19.28 -16.33
N LEU A 111 4.16 20.48 -15.77
CA LEU A 111 3.22 21.57 -16.04
C LEU A 111 3.25 21.78 -17.55
N GLU A 112 2.18 21.40 -18.25
CA GLU A 112 2.01 21.79 -19.64
C GLU A 112 2.10 23.31 -19.69
N GLU A 113 3.24 23.81 -20.18
CA GLU A 113 3.38 25.19 -20.56
C GLU A 113 2.36 25.39 -21.66
N LYS A 114 1.23 26.01 -21.32
CA LYS A 114 0.15 26.31 -22.25
C LYS A 114 0.75 27.04 -23.42
N SER A 115 1.08 26.30 -24.48
CA SER A 115 1.55 26.83 -25.74
C SER A 115 0.51 27.85 -26.16
N LYS A 116 0.85 29.13 -26.00
CA LYS A 116 0.09 30.23 -26.58
C LYS A 116 0.20 30.01 -28.07
N ARG A 117 -0.77 29.29 -28.64
CA ARG A 117 -1.01 29.30 -30.07
C ARG A 117 -1.39 30.74 -30.38
N PHE A 118 -0.44 31.45 -30.99
CA PHE A 118 -0.60 32.77 -31.57
C PHE A 118 -1.60 32.72 -32.72
#